data_AF-Q00ZW9-F1
#
_entry.id   AF-Q00ZW9-F1
#
_cell.length_a   1.000
_cell.length_b   1.000
_cell.length_c   1.000
_cell.angle_alpha   90.00
_cell.angle_beta   90.00
_cell.angle_gamma   90.00
#
_symmetry.space_group_name_H-M   'P 1'
#
loop_
_entity.id
_entity.type
_entity.pdbx_description
1 polymer ?
#
loop_
_entity_poly.entity_id
_entity_poly.type
_entity_poly.pdbx_seq_one_letter_code
_entity_poly.pdbx_strand_id
1 'polypeptide(L)'
;MAREVQRRRRARWRAVLAFVATCGGIERAGALGPREIAVTRVGESFRLGFGSCNRQTHDMSLWEDVANEAYDAFAWIGDAVYADARTGRMPNGKKGRVYLGEKAHAEAFEFVKRHPAYARVRATAHVTGTWDDHDYGFNNAGKHWPHKEFARNAFLDFLDEPPESERRKREGGVYDSVDYVHAGRRLRLILLDLRWDLEEADESSEGRMMSEQQWEWLDEQLAAEPKPAFTILASGIQVLEAPHLMLRPLAPYVQPARLVAEGLESWSRMHRDQTRLFDAIKRANAKVIFISGDVHHGQIAVSAPGCHLPYKTIDVTSSGFTHTPFREAKPRVLAALLVWATPKYFGSWILPSFTRWTDINYGEIEVDWTRGVIFTRVKSTGGKTVLQETMSFREFELNVPDLGFDRTGCNETLELSPNMRAVRIVLFFAWLACVYALKLLIPVCVLAWLTRKLSRRTRVKAD
;
A
#
# COMPACT_ATOMS: atom_id res chain seq x y z
N MET A 1 24.87 -14.91 77.86
CA MET A 1 25.28 -13.99 76.77
C MET A 1 25.33 -14.67 75.39
N ALA A 2 24.34 -15.50 75.02
CA ALA A 2 24.28 -16.12 73.68
C ALA A 2 22.85 -16.19 73.11
N ARG A 3 21.93 -15.35 73.60
CA ARG A 3 20.54 -15.28 73.09
C ARG A 3 20.09 -13.87 72.65
N GLU A 4 20.94 -12.86 72.81
CA GLU A 4 20.61 -11.46 72.44
C GLU A 4 21.12 -11.07 71.03
N VAL A 5 22.16 -11.74 70.51
CA VAL A 5 22.78 -11.38 69.22
C VAL A 5 22.02 -11.96 68.01
N GLN A 6 21.18 -12.97 68.21
CA GLN A 6 20.44 -13.62 67.13
C GLN A 6 19.09 -12.95 66.79
N ARG A 7 18.62 -12.03 67.65
CA ARG A 7 17.33 -11.33 67.44
C ARG A 7 17.45 -10.04 66.61
N ARG A 8 18.65 -9.46 66.47
CA ARG A 8 18.89 -8.24 65.66
C ARG A 8 19.32 -8.48 64.21
N ARG A 9 19.56 -9.72 63.77
CA ARG A 9 19.81 -10.05 62.34
C ARG A 9 18.58 -10.47 61.54
N ARG A 10 17.43 -10.70 62.19
CA ARG A 10 16.16 -11.06 61.50
C ARG A 10 15.20 -9.88 61.27
N ALA A 11 15.56 -8.67 61.72
CA ALA A 11 14.75 -7.47 61.53
C ALA A 11 15.18 -6.57 60.36
N ARG A 12 16.23 -6.96 59.59
CA ARG A 12 16.65 -6.27 58.35
C ARG A 12 16.37 -7.04 57.06
N TRP A 13 15.73 -8.21 57.16
CA TRP A 13 15.30 -9.04 56.02
C TRP A 13 13.78 -9.19 55.90
N ARG A 14 13.02 -8.26 56.51
CA ARG A 14 11.56 -8.18 56.38
C ARG A 14 11.04 -6.81 55.93
N ALA A 15 11.94 -5.91 55.53
CA ALA A 15 11.60 -4.61 54.92
C ALA A 15 12.06 -4.49 53.44
N VAL A 16 12.52 -5.59 52.83
CA VAL A 16 12.85 -5.68 51.39
C VAL A 16 11.91 -6.68 50.67
N LEU A 17 10.90 -7.21 51.37
CA LEU A 17 9.94 -8.19 50.86
C LEU A 17 8.48 -7.70 50.96
N ALA A 18 8.29 -6.39 50.81
CA ALA A 18 6.96 -5.75 50.74
C ALA A 18 6.84 -4.75 49.56
N PHE A 19 7.67 -4.91 48.53
CA PHE A 19 7.54 -4.15 47.26
C PHE A 19 7.74 -5.03 46.01
N VAL A 20 7.52 -6.34 46.12
CA VAL A 20 7.63 -7.30 44.98
C VAL A 20 6.39 -8.20 44.90
N ALA A 21 5.23 -7.69 45.31
CA ALA A 21 3.96 -8.43 45.26
C ALA A 21 2.90 -7.67 44.46
N THR A 22 3.27 -7.19 43.27
CA THR A 22 2.37 -6.92 42.13
C THR A 22 3.21 -7.05 40.87
N CYS A 23 2.71 -7.77 39.88
CA CYS A 23 3.39 -8.15 38.62
C CYS A 23 4.30 -9.38 38.73
N GLY A 24 3.69 -10.51 39.07
CA GLY A 24 4.30 -11.82 38.97
C GLY A 24 3.27 -12.89 38.64
N GLY A 25 2.28 -12.54 37.83
CA GLY A 25 1.54 -13.56 37.08
C GLY A 25 2.46 -14.00 35.96
N ILE A 26 2.86 -15.27 35.98
CA ILE A 26 3.33 -15.94 34.77
C ILE A 26 2.07 -16.06 33.89
N GLU A 27 1.73 -14.97 33.22
CA GLU A 27 0.95 -15.06 31.99
C GLU A 27 1.82 -15.89 31.05
N ARG A 28 1.20 -16.88 30.39
CA ARG A 28 1.75 -17.39 29.13
C ARG A 28 2.16 -16.16 28.31
N ALA A 29 3.29 -16.22 27.62
CA ALA A 29 3.64 -15.24 26.59
C ALA A 29 2.54 -15.28 25.50
N GLY A 30 1.40 -14.67 25.80
CA GLY A 30 0.29 -14.42 24.91
C GLY A 30 0.67 -13.18 24.12
N ALA A 31 0.42 -13.23 22.82
CA ALA A 31 0.66 -12.11 21.94
C ALA A 31 0.07 -10.83 22.54
N LEU A 32 0.90 -9.79 22.62
CA LEU A 32 0.46 -8.47 23.02
C LEU A 32 -0.65 -8.03 22.06
N GLY A 33 -1.80 -7.64 22.61
CA GLY A 33 -2.90 -7.07 21.83
C GLY A 33 -2.48 -5.80 21.06
N PRO A 34 -3.38 -5.25 20.23
CA PRO A 34 -3.09 -4.04 19.48
C PRO A 34 -2.58 -2.91 20.38
N ARG A 35 -1.58 -2.17 19.90
CA ARG A 35 -1.08 -0.98 20.62
C ARG A 35 -2.12 0.11 20.60
N GLU A 36 -2.48 0.65 21.75
CA GLU A 36 -3.50 1.69 21.84
C GLU A 36 -2.90 3.10 21.78
N ILE A 37 -3.51 3.95 20.97
CA ILE A 37 -3.17 5.37 20.83
C ILE A 37 -4.43 6.20 20.99
N ALA A 38 -4.44 7.05 22.02
CA ALA A 38 -5.48 8.05 22.20
C ALA A 38 -5.30 9.19 21.18
N VAL A 39 -6.32 9.45 20.37
CA VAL A 39 -6.30 10.55 19.42
C VAL A 39 -6.65 11.83 20.17
N THR A 40 -5.69 12.76 20.25
CA THR A 40 -5.82 13.99 21.06
C THR A 40 -6.59 15.10 20.35
N ARG A 41 -6.69 15.05 19.02
CA ARG A 41 -7.42 16.07 18.27
C ARG A 41 -8.92 15.95 18.53
N VAL A 42 -9.49 17.05 19.02
CA VAL A 42 -10.93 17.20 19.21
C VAL A 42 -11.57 17.45 17.84
N GLY A 43 -12.44 16.55 17.40
CA GLY A 43 -13.13 16.61 16.13
C GLY A 43 -14.25 15.59 16.04
N GLU A 44 -15.11 15.73 15.04
CA GLU A 44 -16.18 14.76 14.76
C GLU A 44 -15.73 13.62 13.82
N SER A 45 -14.55 13.77 13.20
CA SER A 45 -13.98 12.77 12.32
C SER A 45 -12.54 12.40 12.69
N PHE A 46 -12.21 11.13 12.45
CA PHE A 46 -10.84 10.62 12.46
C PHE A 46 -10.34 10.53 11.02
N ARG A 47 -9.10 10.99 10.76
CA ARG A 47 -8.51 11.02 9.41
C ARG A 47 -7.14 10.32 9.39
N LEU A 48 -7.05 9.24 8.62
CA LEU A 48 -5.83 8.53 8.30
C LEU A 48 -5.38 8.89 6.88
N GLY A 49 -4.19 9.48 6.76
CA GLY A 49 -3.49 9.58 5.48
C GLY A 49 -2.68 8.31 5.22
N PHE A 50 -2.45 7.95 3.96
CA PHE A 50 -1.56 6.84 3.62
C PHE A 50 -0.94 6.99 2.24
N GLY A 51 0.12 6.24 1.96
CA GLY A 51 0.68 6.16 0.62
C GLY A 51 1.85 5.19 0.48
N SER A 52 2.21 4.91 -0.77
CA SER A 52 3.40 4.16 -1.16
C SER A 52 4.09 4.71 -2.42
N CYS A 53 5.29 4.21 -2.69
CA CYS A 53 6.12 4.52 -3.85
C CYS A 53 6.62 5.97 -3.85
N ASN A 54 7.22 6.33 -2.72
CA ASN A 54 7.98 7.55 -2.53
C ASN A 54 9.46 7.30 -2.91
N ARG A 55 9.82 7.71 -4.13
CA ARG A 55 11.21 7.67 -4.57
C ARG A 55 11.90 8.96 -4.20
N GLN A 56 12.77 8.88 -3.22
CA GLN A 56 13.53 10.00 -2.63
C GLN A 56 14.39 10.80 -3.62
N THR A 57 14.66 10.26 -4.80
CA THR A 57 15.39 10.96 -5.88
C THR A 57 14.47 11.73 -6.84
N HIS A 58 13.16 11.71 -6.63
CA HIS A 58 12.15 12.41 -7.43
C HIS A 58 11.60 13.63 -6.69
N ASP A 59 10.73 14.37 -7.37
CA ASP A 59 10.00 15.47 -6.74
C ASP A 59 9.06 14.92 -5.66
N MET A 60 9.27 15.41 -4.44
CA MET A 60 8.54 15.05 -3.22
C MET A 60 7.56 16.15 -2.78
N SER A 61 7.20 17.07 -3.69
CA SER A 61 6.30 18.20 -3.43
C SER A 61 4.91 17.81 -2.91
N LEU A 62 4.45 16.58 -3.18
CA LEU A 62 3.17 16.07 -2.68
C LEU A 62 3.11 16.02 -1.14
N TRP A 63 4.26 15.97 -0.45
CA TRP A 63 4.29 16.07 1.00
C TRP A 63 3.75 17.40 1.54
N GLU A 64 3.87 18.50 0.78
CA GLU A 64 3.29 19.78 1.18
C GLU A 64 1.77 19.67 1.26
N ASP A 65 1.14 19.00 0.29
CA ASP A 65 -0.29 18.73 0.31
C ASP A 65 -0.66 17.85 1.52
N VAL A 66 0.04 16.73 1.73
CA VAL A 66 -0.21 15.83 2.88
C VAL A 66 -0.05 16.54 4.23
N ALA A 67 0.96 17.40 4.37
CA ALA A 67 1.19 18.17 5.59
C ALA A 67 0.07 19.18 5.88
N ASN A 68 -0.61 19.67 4.84
CA ASN A 68 -1.72 20.63 4.98
C ASN A 68 -3.06 19.96 5.32
N GLU A 69 -3.15 18.64 5.19
CA GLU A 69 -4.38 17.90 5.51
C GLU A 69 -4.64 17.80 7.01
N ALA A 70 -3.62 17.97 7.85
CA ALA A 70 -3.68 17.74 9.28
C ALA A 70 -4.30 16.36 9.57
N TYR A 71 -3.59 15.28 9.25
CA TYR A 71 -4.02 13.93 9.59
C TYR A 71 -3.90 13.64 11.10
N ASP A 72 -4.69 12.69 11.62
CA ASP A 72 -4.51 12.16 12.98
C ASP A 72 -3.44 11.07 13.00
N ALA A 73 -3.39 10.29 11.91
CA ALA A 73 -2.38 9.28 11.67
C ALA A 73 -1.96 9.26 10.19
N PHE A 74 -0.75 8.81 9.93
CA PHE A 74 -0.27 8.52 8.57
C PHE A 74 0.34 7.11 8.52
N ALA A 75 -0.08 6.31 7.55
CA ALA A 75 0.45 4.97 7.34
C ALA A 75 1.27 4.89 6.05
N TRP A 76 2.54 4.51 6.18
CA TRP A 76 3.28 3.93 5.07
C TRP A 76 2.74 2.55 4.76
N ILE A 77 2.48 2.27 3.49
CA ILE A 77 1.95 0.99 3.03
C ILE A 77 2.83 0.39 1.92
N GLY A 78 4.13 0.66 1.98
CA GLY A 78 5.11 0.20 1.00
C GLY A 78 5.93 1.32 0.36
N ASP A 79 7.08 0.94 -0.19
CA ASP A 79 8.04 1.79 -0.91
C ASP A 79 8.16 3.22 -0.37
N ALA A 80 8.42 3.37 0.93
CA ALA A 80 8.76 4.67 1.51
C ALA A 80 10.09 5.21 0.94
N VAL A 81 10.99 4.32 0.54
CA VAL A 81 12.24 4.60 -0.17
C VAL A 81 12.54 3.56 -1.26
N TYR A 82 13.50 3.89 -2.13
CA TYR A 82 14.06 2.96 -3.12
C TYR A 82 15.54 2.73 -2.85
N ALA A 83 15.90 1.52 -2.44
CA ALA A 83 17.28 1.14 -2.14
C ALA A 83 18.03 0.46 -3.31
N ASP A 84 17.40 0.40 -4.48
CA ASP A 84 17.94 -0.22 -5.68
C ASP A 84 17.86 0.72 -6.89
N ALA A 85 18.56 0.37 -7.95
CA ALA A 85 18.56 1.16 -9.18
C ALA A 85 18.47 0.27 -10.42
N ARG A 86 17.68 0.71 -11.40
CA ARG A 86 17.68 0.15 -12.75
C ARG A 86 19.03 0.44 -13.42
N THR A 87 19.73 -0.61 -13.85
CA THR A 87 20.95 -0.51 -14.66
C THR A 87 20.63 -0.61 -16.15
N GLY A 88 21.66 -0.56 -17.00
CA GLY A 88 21.53 -0.77 -18.45
C GLY A 88 20.99 -2.16 -18.81
N ARG A 89 21.04 -2.50 -20.10
CA ARG A 89 20.77 -3.89 -20.50
C ARG A 89 21.90 -4.77 -19.99
N MET A 90 21.54 -5.81 -19.25
CA MET A 90 22.41 -6.93 -18.95
C MET A 90 22.79 -7.64 -20.27
N PRO A 91 23.88 -8.43 -20.30
CA PRO A 91 24.30 -9.18 -21.49
C PRO A 91 23.21 -10.09 -22.09
N ASN A 92 22.23 -10.52 -21.27
CA ASN A 92 21.07 -11.31 -21.68
C ASN A 92 19.89 -10.47 -22.22
N GLY A 93 20.06 -9.16 -22.41
CA GLY A 93 19.04 -8.24 -22.91
C GLY A 93 17.98 -7.80 -21.90
N LYS A 94 17.97 -8.35 -20.67
CA LYS A 94 17.08 -7.89 -19.59
C LYS A 94 17.56 -6.55 -19.04
N LYS A 95 16.63 -5.69 -18.60
CA LYS A 95 17.00 -4.52 -17.79
C LYS A 95 17.57 -5.03 -16.47
N GLY A 96 18.82 -4.69 -16.17
CA GLY A 96 19.41 -5.06 -14.88
C GLY A 96 18.92 -4.16 -13.76
N ARG A 97 19.08 -4.63 -12.53
CA ARG A 97 18.81 -3.88 -11.32
C ARG A 97 19.87 -4.24 -10.29
N VAL A 98 20.31 -3.27 -9.50
CA VAL A 98 21.35 -3.45 -8.48
C VAL A 98 20.89 -2.88 -7.16
N TYR A 99 21.14 -3.61 -6.09
CA TYR A 99 21.04 -3.08 -4.73
C TYR A 99 22.17 -2.05 -4.52
N LEU A 100 21.85 -0.91 -3.92
CA LEU A 100 22.81 0.18 -3.72
C LEU A 100 23.65 0.02 -2.45
N GLY A 101 23.35 -1.00 -1.63
CA GLY A 101 24.04 -1.31 -0.38
C GLY A 101 23.36 -0.69 0.84
N GLU A 102 23.63 -1.28 2.00
CA GLU A 102 23.00 -0.91 3.29
C GLU A 102 23.18 0.57 3.65
N LYS A 103 24.36 1.14 3.36
CA LYS A 103 24.60 2.57 3.58
C LYS A 103 23.65 3.46 2.78
N ALA A 104 23.54 3.22 1.47
CA ALA A 104 22.65 4.01 0.60
C ALA A 104 21.18 3.81 0.97
N HIS A 105 20.83 2.62 1.45
CA HIS A 105 19.50 2.29 1.95
C HIS A 105 19.15 3.10 3.22
N ALA A 106 20.01 3.11 4.24
CA ALA A 106 19.82 3.95 5.43
C ALA A 106 19.79 5.45 5.10
N GLU A 107 20.67 5.90 4.20
CA GLU A 107 20.70 7.30 3.74
C GLU A 107 19.40 7.71 3.03
N ALA A 108 18.78 6.79 2.28
CA ALA A 108 17.49 7.04 1.64
C ALA A 108 16.38 7.29 2.67
N PHE A 109 16.32 6.47 3.73
CA PHE A 109 15.37 6.67 4.82
C PHE A 109 15.60 8.00 5.53
N GLU A 110 16.84 8.30 5.89
CA GLU A 110 17.20 9.56 6.53
C GLU A 110 16.87 10.78 5.66
N PHE A 111 17.03 10.67 4.34
CA PHE A 111 16.68 11.73 3.40
C PHE A 111 15.17 12.03 3.42
N VAL A 112 14.32 11.00 3.34
CA VAL A 112 12.87 11.17 3.44
C VAL A 112 12.49 11.71 4.80
N LYS A 113 13.06 11.15 5.88
CA LYS A 113 12.80 11.51 7.28
C LYS A 113 13.08 12.99 7.58
N ARG A 114 14.08 13.58 6.91
CA ARG A 114 14.47 14.99 7.04
C ARG A 114 13.72 15.94 6.11
N HIS A 115 12.89 15.44 5.20
CA HIS A 115 12.11 16.30 4.31
C HIS A 115 11.19 17.21 5.14
N PRO A 116 11.24 18.55 4.98
CA PRO A 116 10.56 19.48 5.89
C PRO A 116 9.06 19.22 6.03
N ALA A 117 8.37 18.94 4.92
CA ALA A 117 6.94 18.66 4.97
C ALA A 117 6.60 17.31 5.63
N TYR A 118 7.43 16.28 5.44
CA TYR A 118 7.24 14.99 6.13
C TYR A 118 7.54 15.11 7.63
N ALA A 119 8.54 15.89 8.01
CA ALA A 119 8.81 16.20 9.40
C ALA A 119 7.62 16.91 10.08
N ARG A 120 6.90 17.79 9.36
CA ARG A 120 5.65 18.38 9.88
C ARG A 120 4.55 17.34 10.07
N VAL A 121 4.36 16.42 9.12
CA VAL A 121 3.41 15.30 9.28
C VAL A 121 3.75 14.50 10.54
N ARG A 122 5.01 14.08 10.70
CA ARG A 122 5.51 13.35 11.89
C ARG A 122 5.32 14.11 13.20
N ALA A 123 5.36 15.45 13.18
CA ALA A 123 5.13 16.26 14.37
C ALA A 123 3.65 16.38 14.76
N THR A 124 2.71 16.14 13.84
CA THR A 124 1.28 16.39 14.05
C THR A 124 0.39 15.15 13.98
N ALA A 125 0.90 14.05 13.44
CA ALA A 125 0.18 12.80 13.24
C ALA A 125 1.02 11.62 13.77
N HIS A 126 0.35 10.58 14.25
CA HIS A 126 1.05 9.32 14.53
C HIS A 126 1.46 8.66 13.20
N VAL A 127 2.76 8.48 12.99
CA VAL A 127 3.28 7.85 11.78
C VAL A 127 3.65 6.40 12.08
N THR A 128 3.09 5.48 11.30
CA THR A 128 3.40 4.05 11.36
C THR A 128 3.40 3.48 9.94
N GLY A 129 3.55 2.17 9.79
CA GLY A 129 3.40 1.54 8.49
C GLY A 129 4.08 0.19 8.38
N THR A 130 3.88 -0.42 7.21
CA THR A 130 4.59 -1.61 6.73
C THR A 130 5.36 -1.25 5.47
N TRP A 131 6.22 -2.16 5.03
CA TRP A 131 7.08 -1.99 3.87
C TRP A 131 6.55 -2.71 2.63
N ASP A 132 7.26 -2.50 1.54
CA ASP A 132 7.18 -3.32 0.32
C ASP A 132 8.60 -3.59 -0.21
N ASP A 133 8.76 -4.12 -1.42
CA ASP A 133 10.04 -4.65 -1.91
C ASP A 133 11.19 -3.64 -1.94
N HIS A 134 10.93 -2.37 -2.23
CA HIS A 134 11.97 -1.35 -2.35
C HIS A 134 12.50 -0.83 -1.00
N ASP A 135 11.66 -0.84 0.04
CA ASP A 135 12.04 -0.66 1.45
C ASP A 135 12.73 -1.91 2.02
N TYR A 136 12.35 -3.08 1.52
CA TYR A 136 12.99 -4.35 1.89
C TYR A 136 14.39 -4.48 1.27
N GLY A 137 14.60 -3.79 0.15
CA GLY A 137 15.91 -3.42 -0.37
C GLY A 137 16.11 -3.70 -1.86
N PHE A 138 15.26 -4.53 -2.47
CA PHE A 138 15.40 -4.93 -3.86
C PHE A 138 14.06 -5.39 -4.42
N ASN A 139 13.78 -5.01 -5.67
CA ASN A 139 12.51 -5.31 -6.33
C ASN A 139 12.16 -6.82 -6.27
N ASN A 140 10.95 -7.13 -5.81
CA ASN A 140 10.38 -8.46 -5.53
C ASN A 140 11.19 -9.33 -4.57
N ALA A 141 12.09 -8.76 -3.76
CA ALA A 141 12.84 -9.56 -2.80
C ALA A 141 11.93 -10.09 -1.69
N GLY A 142 12.21 -11.34 -1.26
CA GLY A 142 11.40 -12.06 -0.29
C GLY A 142 12.21 -12.74 0.80
N LYS A 143 11.77 -13.93 1.22
CA LYS A 143 12.33 -14.68 2.36
C LYS A 143 13.85 -14.87 2.35
N HIS A 144 14.43 -15.02 1.16
CA HIS A 144 15.86 -15.33 0.95
C HIS A 144 16.75 -14.10 0.75
N TRP A 145 16.22 -12.89 0.89
CA TRP A 145 17.02 -11.68 0.76
C TRP A 145 18.05 -11.56 1.90
N PRO A 146 19.37 -11.52 1.61
CA PRO A 146 20.40 -11.58 2.65
C PRO A 146 20.44 -10.34 3.56
N HIS A 147 19.88 -9.22 3.13
CA HIS A 147 19.89 -7.96 3.89
C HIS A 147 18.59 -7.67 4.65
N LYS A 148 17.67 -8.64 4.77
CA LYS A 148 16.35 -8.40 5.37
C LYS A 148 16.38 -7.96 6.84
N GLU A 149 17.32 -8.48 7.63
CA GLU A 149 17.53 -8.07 9.02
C GLU A 149 17.95 -6.61 9.12
N PHE A 150 18.90 -6.19 8.27
CA PHE A 150 19.30 -4.80 8.16
C PHE A 150 18.10 -3.92 7.74
N ALA A 151 17.36 -4.33 6.71
CA ALA A 151 16.21 -3.59 6.21
C ALA A 151 15.16 -3.39 7.31
N ARG A 152 14.88 -4.42 8.13
CA ARG A 152 13.99 -4.33 9.30
C ARG A 152 14.40 -3.24 10.25
N ASN A 153 15.66 -3.25 10.67
CA ASN A 153 16.14 -2.28 11.63
C ASN A 153 16.12 -0.86 11.04
N ALA A 154 16.57 -0.70 9.80
CA ALA A 154 16.55 0.60 9.11
C ALA A 154 15.13 1.18 8.94
N PHE A 155 14.16 0.34 8.56
CA PHE A 155 12.76 0.74 8.41
C PHE A 155 12.11 1.09 9.75
N LEU A 156 12.38 0.31 10.80
CA LEU A 156 11.86 0.60 12.15
C LEU A 156 12.51 1.85 12.76
N ASP A 157 13.79 2.12 12.47
CA ASP A 157 14.46 3.37 12.84
C ASP A 157 13.86 4.56 12.07
N PHE A 158 13.54 4.39 10.79
CA PHE A 158 12.85 5.40 9.99
C PHE A 158 11.50 5.81 10.59
N LEU A 159 10.72 4.83 11.09
CA LEU A 159 9.44 5.03 11.75
C LEU A 159 9.52 5.52 13.21
N ASP A 160 10.73 5.72 13.75
CA ASP A 160 10.94 5.99 15.18
C ASP A 160 10.32 4.91 16.10
N GLU A 161 10.29 3.65 15.65
CA GLU A 161 9.69 2.56 16.42
C GLU A 161 10.47 2.36 17.73
N PRO A 162 9.79 2.29 18.90
CA PRO A 162 10.45 2.15 20.19
C PRO A 162 11.35 0.91 20.26
N PRO A 163 12.50 0.98 20.99
CA PRO A 163 13.40 -0.17 21.17
C PRO A 163 12.71 -1.40 21.76
N GLU A 164 11.70 -1.19 22.60
CA GLU A 164 10.96 -2.26 23.28
C GLU A 164 9.84 -2.89 22.43
N SER A 165 9.62 -2.40 21.20
CA SER A 165 8.55 -2.88 20.33
C SER A 165 8.74 -4.35 19.95
N GLU A 166 7.65 -5.11 19.94
CA GLU A 166 7.64 -6.49 19.44
C GLU A 166 8.09 -6.60 17.99
N ARG A 167 7.97 -5.52 17.19
CA ARG A 167 8.46 -5.47 15.81
C ARG A 167 9.99 -5.62 15.72
N ARG A 168 10.72 -5.21 16.78
CA ARG A 168 12.17 -5.34 16.89
C ARG A 168 12.60 -6.66 17.52
N LYS A 169 11.72 -7.28 18.33
CA LYS A 169 12.04 -8.48 19.13
C LYS A 169 11.67 -9.78 18.45
N ARG A 170 10.57 -9.81 17.69
CA ARG A 170 10.09 -11.04 17.04
C ARG A 170 11.07 -11.54 15.98
N GLU A 171 11.10 -12.85 15.78
CA GLU A 171 11.82 -13.48 14.66
C GLU A 171 10.93 -13.43 13.40
N GLY A 172 10.66 -12.22 12.91
CA GLY A 172 9.68 -11.97 11.86
C GLY A 172 9.81 -10.60 11.23
N GLY A 173 8.90 -10.34 10.30
CA GLY A 173 8.75 -9.08 9.58
C GLY A 173 8.26 -7.90 10.43
N VAL A 174 7.87 -6.82 9.75
CA VAL A 174 7.49 -5.53 10.38
C VAL A 174 5.97 -5.37 10.59
N TYR A 175 5.19 -6.44 10.45
CA TYR A 175 3.73 -6.42 10.64
C TYR A 175 3.34 -5.92 12.04
N ASP A 176 2.22 -5.20 12.14
CA ASP A 176 1.82 -4.55 13.39
C ASP A 176 0.33 -4.23 13.45
N SER A 177 -0.18 -3.92 14.64
CA SER A 177 -1.59 -3.61 14.89
C SER A 177 -1.70 -2.45 15.87
N VAL A 178 -2.44 -1.41 15.47
CA VAL A 178 -2.61 -0.18 16.24
C VAL A 178 -4.09 0.15 16.37
N ASP A 179 -4.56 0.34 17.60
CA ASP A 179 -5.89 0.85 17.89
C ASP A 179 -5.85 2.36 18.11
N TYR A 180 -6.59 3.11 17.31
CA TYR A 180 -6.86 4.52 17.52
C TYR A 180 -8.19 4.69 18.25
N VAL A 181 -8.14 5.28 19.44
CA VAL A 181 -9.35 5.63 20.21
C VAL A 181 -9.67 7.09 19.96
N HIS A 182 -10.79 7.34 19.28
CA HIS A 182 -11.28 8.67 18.93
C HIS A 182 -12.77 8.79 19.31
N ALA A 183 -13.12 9.84 20.06
CA ALA A 183 -14.48 10.05 20.57
C ALA A 183 -15.09 8.81 21.27
N GLY A 184 -14.27 8.06 22.03
CA GLY A 184 -14.67 6.83 22.73
C GLY A 184 -14.93 5.63 21.81
N ARG A 185 -14.71 5.76 20.51
CA ARG A 185 -14.81 4.68 19.52
C ARG A 185 -13.41 4.26 19.07
N ARG A 186 -13.29 2.99 18.71
CA ARG A 186 -12.02 2.36 18.36
C ARG A 186 -11.97 2.05 16.87
N LEU A 187 -10.87 2.43 16.24
CA LEU A 187 -10.49 2.01 14.91
C LEU A 187 -9.22 1.19 15.01
N ARG A 188 -9.16 0.04 14.36
CA ARG A 188 -7.94 -0.78 14.29
C ARG A 188 -7.25 -0.61 12.94
N LEU A 189 -5.96 -0.33 12.93
CA LEU A 189 -5.10 -0.42 11.77
C LEU A 189 -4.25 -1.69 11.89
N ILE A 190 -4.46 -2.65 11.00
CA ILE A 190 -3.62 -3.86 10.86
C ILE A 190 -2.68 -3.65 9.67
N LEU A 191 -1.38 -3.79 9.91
CA LEU A 191 -0.31 -3.63 8.93
C LEU A 191 0.26 -5.01 8.62
N LEU A 192 0.09 -5.51 7.40
CA LEU A 192 0.64 -6.80 6.97
C LEU A 192 2.06 -6.63 6.40
N ASP A 193 2.94 -7.58 6.69
CA ASP A 193 4.21 -7.76 6.00
C ASP A 193 4.05 -8.86 4.94
N LEU A 194 4.38 -8.55 3.68
CA LEU A 194 4.27 -9.49 2.56
C LEU A 194 5.62 -9.78 1.90
N ARG A 195 6.74 -9.48 2.57
CA ARG A 195 8.09 -9.64 2.04
C ARG A 195 8.96 -10.55 2.90
N TRP A 196 8.88 -10.44 4.23
CA TRP A 196 9.79 -11.15 5.13
C TRP A 196 9.80 -12.69 4.94
N ASP A 197 8.61 -13.25 4.72
CA ASP A 197 8.38 -14.69 4.54
C ASP A 197 7.89 -15.05 3.13
N LEU A 198 7.92 -14.09 2.20
CA LEU A 198 7.47 -14.28 0.83
C LEU A 198 8.28 -15.38 0.14
N GLU A 199 7.58 -16.42 -0.30
CA GLU A 199 8.08 -17.47 -1.18
C GLU A 199 7.24 -17.46 -2.46
N GLU A 200 7.89 -17.23 -3.59
CA GLU A 200 7.23 -17.29 -4.88
C GLU A 200 6.77 -18.71 -5.20
N ALA A 201 5.72 -18.82 -6.00
CA ALA A 201 5.27 -20.11 -6.53
C ALA A 201 6.29 -20.65 -7.55
N ASP A 202 6.56 -21.96 -7.49
CA ASP A 202 7.41 -22.68 -8.42
C ASP A 202 6.80 -24.05 -8.78
N GLU A 203 7.55 -24.93 -9.45
CA GLU A 203 7.05 -26.26 -9.84
C GLU A 203 6.75 -27.18 -8.63
N SER A 204 7.29 -26.86 -7.46
CA SER A 204 7.22 -27.65 -6.23
C SER A 204 6.35 -27.03 -5.13
N SER A 205 6.02 -25.74 -5.24
CA SER A 205 5.31 -24.96 -4.23
C SER A 205 4.32 -23.98 -4.86
N GLU A 206 3.13 -23.84 -4.26
CA GLU A 206 2.17 -22.79 -4.64
C GLU A 206 2.60 -21.38 -4.17
N GLY A 207 3.74 -21.28 -3.48
CA GLY A 207 4.19 -20.05 -2.83
C GLY A 207 3.40 -19.75 -1.55
N ARG A 208 3.87 -18.74 -0.82
CA ARG A 208 3.17 -18.15 0.34
C ARG A 208 3.61 -16.72 0.55
N MET A 209 2.69 -15.85 0.95
CA MET A 209 2.97 -14.45 1.26
C MET A 209 3.44 -14.26 2.71
N MET A 210 2.86 -15.00 3.63
CA MET A 210 3.06 -14.85 5.08
C MET A 210 3.41 -16.20 5.72
N SER A 211 4.16 -16.17 6.82
CA SER A 211 4.38 -17.35 7.66
C SER A 211 3.12 -17.72 8.45
N GLU A 212 3.08 -18.96 8.94
CA GLU A 212 2.01 -19.40 9.85
C GLU A 212 1.96 -18.55 11.13
N GLN A 213 3.12 -18.09 11.63
CA GLN A 213 3.18 -17.20 12.79
C GLN A 213 2.46 -15.87 12.53
N GLN A 214 2.63 -15.27 11.36
CA GLN A 214 1.92 -14.04 11.01
C GLN A 214 0.42 -14.29 10.76
N TRP A 215 0.05 -15.46 10.24
CA TRP A 215 -1.36 -15.85 10.12
C TRP A 215 -2.05 -16.03 11.47
N GLU A 216 -1.41 -16.75 12.41
CA GLU A 216 -1.89 -16.91 13.78
C GLU A 216 -2.03 -15.54 14.46
N TRP A 217 -1.01 -14.69 14.33
CA TRP A 217 -1.07 -13.31 14.81
C TRP A 217 -2.25 -12.54 14.20
N LEU A 218 -2.50 -12.66 12.89
CA LEU A 218 -3.60 -11.97 12.23
C LEU A 218 -4.95 -12.44 12.77
N ASP A 219 -5.14 -13.75 12.92
CA ASP A 219 -6.36 -14.32 13.52
C ASP A 219 -6.57 -13.76 14.94
N GLU A 220 -5.51 -13.66 15.74
CA GLU A 220 -5.55 -13.03 17.07
C GLU A 220 -5.92 -11.55 17.01
N GLN A 221 -5.32 -10.76 16.12
CA GLN A 221 -5.62 -9.32 16.00
C GLN A 221 -7.05 -9.06 15.50
N LEU A 222 -7.59 -9.92 14.63
CA LEU A 222 -8.98 -9.83 14.18
C LEU A 222 -9.97 -10.25 15.29
N ALA A 223 -9.57 -11.21 16.14
CA ALA A 223 -10.37 -11.68 17.27
C ALA A 223 -10.27 -10.78 18.51
N ALA A 224 -9.20 -9.99 18.65
CA ALA A 224 -8.85 -9.26 19.87
C ALA A 224 -9.95 -8.29 20.35
N GLU A 225 -10.23 -8.37 21.65
CA GLU A 225 -11.14 -7.48 22.38
C GLU A 225 -10.37 -6.31 23.03
N PRO A 226 -11.00 -5.13 23.18
CA PRO A 226 -12.34 -4.79 22.71
C PRO A 226 -12.41 -4.68 21.17
N LYS A 227 -13.52 -5.16 20.58
CA LYS A 227 -13.74 -5.07 19.12
C LYS A 227 -13.72 -3.61 18.63
N PRO A 228 -12.99 -3.31 17.54
CA PRO A 228 -13.06 -2.00 16.93
C PRO A 228 -14.40 -1.81 16.20
N ALA A 229 -14.81 -0.55 16.01
CA ALA A 229 -15.97 -0.23 15.18
C ALA A 229 -15.77 -0.72 13.73
N PHE A 230 -14.53 -0.62 13.24
CA PHE A 230 -14.05 -1.19 11.98
C PHE A 230 -12.51 -1.23 12.00
N THR A 231 -11.97 -2.00 11.07
CA THR A 231 -10.56 -2.30 10.88
C THR A 231 -10.13 -1.82 9.50
N ILE A 232 -9.00 -1.12 9.44
CA ILE A 232 -8.29 -0.82 8.20
C ILE A 232 -7.17 -1.85 8.10
N LEU A 233 -7.16 -2.66 7.04
CA LEU A 233 -6.14 -3.66 6.81
C LEU A 233 -5.23 -3.19 5.66
N ALA A 234 -3.99 -2.87 5.99
CA ALA A 234 -3.00 -2.36 5.06
C ALA A 234 -2.15 -3.49 4.48
N SER A 235 -1.94 -3.42 3.17
CA SER A 235 -1.19 -4.39 2.38
C SER A 235 -0.23 -3.66 1.43
N GLY A 236 0.99 -4.15 1.27
CA GLY A 236 1.94 -3.60 0.28
C GLY A 236 1.39 -3.65 -1.16
N ILE A 237 0.69 -4.73 -1.49
CA ILE A 237 0.14 -5.01 -2.82
C ILE A 237 -1.40 -5.02 -2.83
N GLN A 238 -2.02 -4.93 -3.99
CA GLN A 238 -3.49 -4.90 -4.14
C GLN A 238 -4.14 -6.21 -3.70
N VAL A 239 -5.23 -6.12 -2.93
CA VAL A 239 -5.98 -7.25 -2.37
C VAL A 239 -7.04 -7.73 -3.36
N LEU A 240 -7.80 -6.82 -3.97
CA LEU A 240 -8.92 -7.18 -4.86
C LEU A 240 -8.52 -7.30 -6.33
N GLU A 241 -7.49 -6.58 -6.79
CA GLU A 241 -7.14 -6.54 -8.20
C GLU A 241 -6.59 -7.90 -8.68
N ALA A 242 -6.99 -8.31 -9.89
CA ALA A 242 -6.54 -9.55 -10.52
C ALA A 242 -6.24 -9.35 -12.02
N PRO A 243 -5.34 -8.43 -12.37
CA PRO A 243 -5.14 -8.03 -13.76
C PRO A 243 -4.52 -9.17 -14.58
N HIS A 244 -3.76 -10.05 -13.91
CA HIS A 244 -3.15 -11.23 -14.50
C HIS A 244 -4.20 -12.22 -15.05
N LEU A 245 -5.38 -12.37 -14.42
CA LEU A 245 -6.44 -13.25 -14.93
C LEU A 245 -7.00 -12.78 -16.27
N MET A 246 -7.03 -11.47 -16.50
CA MET A 246 -7.49 -10.89 -17.75
C MET A 246 -6.44 -11.01 -18.87
N LEU A 247 -5.16 -10.83 -18.53
CA LEU A 247 -4.09 -10.69 -19.50
C LEU A 247 -3.33 -11.99 -19.79
N ARG A 248 -3.42 -13.01 -18.91
CA ARG A 248 -2.76 -14.32 -19.09
C ARG A 248 -3.09 -15.00 -20.43
N PRO A 249 -4.33 -14.99 -20.96
CA PRO A 249 -4.61 -15.57 -22.28
C PRO A 249 -3.87 -14.89 -23.43
N LEU A 250 -3.49 -13.62 -23.28
CA LEU A 250 -2.78 -12.83 -24.29
C LEU A 250 -1.27 -12.78 -24.06
N ALA A 251 -0.80 -13.19 -22.89
CA ALA A 251 0.63 -13.17 -22.53
C ALA A 251 1.53 -13.91 -23.54
N PRO A 252 1.13 -15.04 -24.16
CA PRO A 252 1.94 -15.68 -25.20
C PRO A 252 2.09 -14.86 -26.49
N TYR A 253 1.14 -13.97 -26.78
CA TYR A 253 1.01 -13.30 -28.08
C TYR A 253 1.42 -11.83 -28.06
N VAL A 254 1.28 -11.16 -26.92
CA VAL A 254 1.46 -9.71 -26.80
C VAL A 254 2.41 -9.41 -25.65
N GLN A 255 3.63 -8.99 -25.98
CA GLN A 255 4.69 -8.73 -24.98
C GLN A 255 4.26 -7.73 -23.88
N PRO A 256 3.55 -6.63 -24.16
CA PRO A 256 2.96 -5.78 -23.11
C PRO A 256 2.00 -6.52 -22.18
N ALA A 257 1.14 -7.40 -22.70
CA ALA A 257 0.21 -8.18 -21.88
C ALA A 257 0.96 -9.17 -20.99
N ARG A 258 2.05 -9.76 -21.49
CA ARG A 258 2.95 -10.62 -20.72
C ARG A 258 3.57 -9.88 -19.53
N LEU A 259 4.11 -8.68 -19.77
CA LEU A 259 4.74 -7.88 -18.72
C LEU A 259 3.77 -7.54 -17.57
N VAL A 260 2.52 -7.21 -17.89
CA VAL A 260 1.51 -6.89 -16.89
C VAL A 260 0.96 -8.16 -16.22
N ALA A 261 0.73 -9.23 -16.98
CA ALA A 261 0.23 -10.48 -16.44
C ALA A 261 1.23 -11.18 -15.52
N GLU A 262 2.51 -11.14 -15.86
CA GLU A 262 3.57 -11.82 -15.12
C GLU A 262 4.22 -10.92 -14.06
N GLY A 263 4.24 -9.60 -14.27
CA GLY A 263 5.05 -8.68 -13.47
C GLY A 263 4.32 -7.80 -12.44
N LEU A 264 2.98 -7.80 -12.38
CA LEU A 264 2.26 -7.12 -11.31
C LEU A 264 2.02 -8.09 -10.15
N GLU A 265 2.37 -7.68 -8.94
CA GLU A 265 2.12 -8.42 -7.72
C GLU A 265 0.73 -8.07 -7.16
N SER A 266 -0.01 -9.09 -6.74
CA SER A 266 -1.33 -8.93 -6.13
C SER A 266 -1.70 -10.20 -5.37
N TRP A 267 -2.58 -10.07 -4.37
CA TRP A 267 -3.08 -11.20 -3.58
C TRP A 267 -3.69 -12.31 -4.46
N SER A 268 -4.34 -11.93 -5.54
CA SER A 268 -4.97 -12.85 -6.48
C SER A 268 -3.98 -13.82 -7.17
N ARG A 269 -2.66 -13.58 -7.10
CA ARG A 269 -1.65 -14.52 -7.59
C ARG A 269 -1.41 -15.69 -6.63
N MET A 270 -1.64 -15.50 -5.34
CA MET A 270 -1.58 -16.54 -4.32
C MET A 270 -2.99 -16.77 -3.78
N HIS A 271 -3.83 -17.38 -4.62
CA HIS A 271 -5.27 -17.54 -4.38
C HIS A 271 -5.58 -18.21 -3.03
N ARG A 272 -4.73 -19.16 -2.59
CA ARG A 272 -4.87 -19.81 -1.28
C ARG A 272 -4.76 -18.82 -0.12
N ASP A 273 -3.74 -17.96 -0.13
CA ASP A 273 -3.54 -16.94 0.91
C ASP A 273 -4.61 -15.86 0.85
N GLN A 274 -5.03 -15.46 -0.35
CA GLN A 274 -6.15 -14.53 -0.53
C GLN A 274 -7.46 -15.10 0.04
N THR A 275 -7.73 -16.38 -0.20
CA THR A 275 -8.91 -17.06 0.36
C THR A 275 -8.82 -17.15 1.87
N ARG A 276 -7.66 -17.54 2.41
CA ARG A 276 -7.40 -17.58 3.85
C ARG A 276 -7.61 -16.22 4.52
N LEU A 277 -7.21 -15.12 3.87
CA LEU A 277 -7.44 -13.75 4.34
C LEU A 277 -8.94 -13.46 4.50
N PHE A 278 -9.73 -13.66 3.45
CA PHE A 278 -11.17 -13.42 3.52
C PHE A 278 -11.87 -14.33 4.53
N ASP A 279 -11.45 -15.60 4.62
CA ASP A 279 -11.99 -16.52 5.61
C ASP A 279 -11.65 -16.11 7.04
N ALA A 280 -10.43 -15.62 7.31
CA ALA A 280 -10.07 -15.09 8.63
C ALA A 280 -10.95 -13.90 9.04
N ILE A 281 -11.18 -12.97 8.10
CA ILE A 281 -12.06 -11.81 8.34
C ILE A 281 -13.50 -12.25 8.61
N LYS A 282 -14.03 -13.17 7.80
CA LYS A 282 -15.38 -13.76 7.99
C LYS A 282 -15.50 -14.45 9.34
N ARG A 283 -14.55 -15.32 9.71
CA ARG A 283 -14.53 -16.04 10.99
C ARG A 283 -14.51 -15.10 12.18
N ALA A 284 -13.73 -14.02 12.12
CA ALA A 284 -13.64 -13.03 13.21
C ALA A 284 -14.82 -12.05 13.26
N ASN A 285 -15.73 -12.10 12.28
CA ASN A 285 -16.78 -11.12 12.03
C ASN A 285 -16.23 -9.68 12.03
N ALA A 286 -15.06 -9.50 11.43
CA ALA A 286 -14.37 -8.21 11.39
C ALA A 286 -14.91 -7.33 10.26
N LYS A 287 -15.10 -6.04 10.53
CA LYS A 287 -15.53 -5.02 9.56
C LYS A 287 -14.28 -4.38 8.96
N VAL A 288 -13.92 -4.72 7.73
CA VAL A 288 -12.61 -4.41 7.14
C VAL A 288 -12.75 -3.54 5.89
N ILE A 289 -11.91 -2.51 5.80
CA ILE A 289 -11.56 -1.80 4.57
C ILE A 289 -10.08 -2.06 4.28
N PHE A 290 -9.73 -2.29 3.02
CA PHE A 290 -8.34 -2.48 2.60
C PHE A 290 -7.71 -1.18 2.10
N ILE A 291 -6.42 -1.00 2.39
CA ILE A 291 -5.58 0.00 1.74
C ILE A 291 -4.35 -0.68 1.13
N SER A 292 -3.95 -0.28 -0.08
CA SER A 292 -2.91 -1.00 -0.86
C SER A 292 -1.98 -0.11 -1.71
N GLY A 293 -0.84 -0.69 -2.13
CA GLY A 293 0.28 0.00 -2.78
C GLY A 293 0.80 -0.63 -4.09
N ASP A 294 2.13 -0.65 -4.27
CA ASP A 294 2.93 -1.24 -5.38
C ASP A 294 2.76 -0.65 -6.81
N VAL A 295 1.54 -0.43 -7.25
CA VAL A 295 1.21 -0.33 -8.68
C VAL A 295 1.41 1.05 -9.36
N HIS A 296 2.02 2.01 -8.68
CA HIS A 296 2.35 3.35 -9.18
C HIS A 296 1.15 4.22 -9.62
N HIS A 297 -0.06 3.90 -9.18
CA HIS A 297 -1.28 4.65 -9.51
C HIS A 297 -2.28 4.67 -8.34
N GLY A 298 -3.31 5.50 -8.45
CA GLY A 298 -4.42 5.53 -7.50
C GLY A 298 -5.62 4.76 -8.04
N GLN A 299 -6.30 3.99 -7.19
CA GLN A 299 -7.47 3.19 -7.58
C GLN A 299 -8.39 2.99 -6.38
N ILE A 300 -9.70 2.85 -6.62
CA ILE A 300 -10.63 2.31 -5.62
C ILE A 300 -11.30 1.09 -6.25
N ALA A 301 -10.95 -0.09 -5.75
CA ALA A 301 -11.60 -1.34 -6.09
C ALA A 301 -12.79 -1.59 -5.15
N VAL A 302 -13.95 -1.87 -5.73
CA VAL A 302 -15.20 -2.13 -5.00
C VAL A 302 -15.80 -3.43 -5.49
N SER A 303 -16.10 -4.35 -4.56
CA SER A 303 -16.82 -5.58 -4.87
C SER A 303 -18.15 -5.61 -4.11
N ALA A 304 -19.17 -6.15 -4.76
CA ALA A 304 -20.50 -6.26 -4.18
C ALA A 304 -20.50 -7.19 -2.93
N PRO A 305 -21.46 -7.01 -2.00
CA PRO A 305 -21.65 -7.93 -0.88
C PRO A 305 -21.78 -9.39 -1.34
N GLY A 306 -21.18 -10.31 -0.58
CA GLY A 306 -21.19 -11.75 -0.85
C GLY A 306 -20.11 -12.23 -1.84
N CYS A 307 -19.42 -11.32 -2.51
CA CYS A 307 -18.36 -11.67 -3.48
C CYS A 307 -17.03 -12.05 -2.83
N HIS A 308 -16.68 -11.37 -1.75
CA HIS A 308 -15.48 -11.60 -0.93
C HIS A 308 -15.83 -11.58 0.56
N LEU A 309 -16.51 -10.52 0.99
CA LEU A 309 -17.02 -10.35 2.35
C LEU A 309 -18.55 -10.23 2.33
N PRO A 310 -19.23 -10.43 3.46
CA PRO A 310 -20.70 -10.35 3.54
C PRO A 310 -21.29 -8.96 3.26
N TYR A 311 -20.43 -7.95 3.16
CA TYR A 311 -20.72 -6.56 2.87
C TYR A 311 -19.86 -6.04 1.71
N LYS A 312 -20.16 -4.83 1.23
CA LYS A 312 -19.41 -4.16 0.16
C LYS A 312 -17.93 -4.10 0.52
N THR A 313 -17.08 -4.74 -0.28
CA THR A 313 -15.64 -4.81 -0.02
C THR A 313 -14.92 -3.69 -0.77
N ILE A 314 -14.13 -2.88 -0.06
CA ILE A 314 -13.37 -1.76 -0.63
C ILE A 314 -11.87 -2.00 -0.44
N ASP A 315 -11.11 -1.81 -1.52
CA ASP A 315 -9.65 -1.75 -1.53
C ASP A 315 -9.18 -0.45 -2.19
N VAL A 316 -8.61 0.45 -1.39
CA VAL A 316 -8.18 1.78 -1.79
C VAL A 316 -6.68 1.76 -2.03
N THR A 317 -6.29 1.81 -3.29
CA THR A 317 -4.87 1.82 -3.67
C THR A 317 -4.36 3.24 -3.83
N SER A 318 -3.25 3.56 -3.16
CA SER A 318 -2.52 4.81 -3.39
C SER A 318 -1.02 4.57 -3.44
N SER A 319 -0.50 4.54 -4.66
CA SER A 319 0.87 4.13 -4.95
C SER A 319 1.61 5.13 -5.85
N GLY A 320 1.07 6.33 -6.05
CA GLY A 320 1.68 7.33 -6.95
C GLY A 320 2.40 8.45 -6.22
N PHE A 321 3.07 8.23 -5.08
CA PHE A 321 3.46 9.35 -4.21
C PHE A 321 4.40 10.35 -4.88
N THR A 322 5.36 9.86 -5.67
CA THR A 322 6.36 10.70 -6.37
C THR A 322 6.38 10.50 -7.88
N HIS A 323 5.99 9.31 -8.33
CA HIS A 323 6.06 8.91 -9.73
C HIS A 323 4.90 7.98 -10.10
N THR A 324 4.67 7.88 -11.40
CA THR A 324 3.66 7.01 -12.00
C THR A 324 4.28 6.33 -13.23
N PRO A 325 3.69 5.26 -13.79
CA PRO A 325 4.31 4.51 -14.90
C PRO A 325 4.69 5.39 -16.09
N PHE A 326 3.92 6.46 -16.35
CA PHE A 326 4.14 7.37 -17.45
C PHE A 326 5.22 8.43 -17.16
N ARG A 327 5.39 8.82 -15.88
CA ARG A 327 6.43 9.77 -15.45
C ARG A 327 7.83 9.15 -15.47
N GLU A 328 7.93 7.82 -15.41
CA GLU A 328 9.21 7.10 -15.40
C GLU A 328 9.82 6.82 -16.78
N ALA A 329 9.14 7.18 -17.87
CA ALA A 329 9.64 6.89 -19.21
C ALA A 329 10.96 7.63 -19.52
N LYS A 330 11.81 7.02 -20.34
CA LYS A 330 13.05 7.65 -20.83
C LYS A 330 13.06 7.70 -22.35
N PRO A 331 13.55 8.80 -22.97
CA PRO A 331 14.12 10.01 -22.36
C PRO A 331 13.08 10.95 -21.71
N ARG A 332 13.50 11.94 -20.91
CA ARG A 332 12.59 12.86 -20.19
C ARG A 332 11.58 13.59 -21.10
N VAL A 333 11.97 13.91 -22.34
CA VAL A 333 11.07 14.52 -23.33
C VAL A 333 9.93 13.56 -23.69
N LEU A 334 10.22 12.27 -23.79
CA LEU A 334 9.20 11.25 -23.97
C LEU A 334 8.31 11.15 -22.73
N ALA A 335 8.86 11.18 -21.51
CA ALA A 335 8.04 11.20 -20.28
C ALA A 335 7.07 12.38 -20.26
N ALA A 336 7.54 13.59 -20.55
CA ALA A 336 6.69 14.78 -20.62
C ALA A 336 5.57 14.61 -21.66
N LEU A 337 5.90 14.07 -22.83
CA LEU A 337 4.93 13.78 -23.88
C LEU A 337 3.93 12.69 -23.44
N LEU A 338 4.39 11.61 -22.82
CA LEU A 338 3.51 10.54 -22.33
C LEU A 338 2.59 11.06 -21.23
N VAL A 339 3.09 11.82 -20.26
CA VAL A 339 2.26 12.42 -19.20
C VAL A 339 1.20 13.35 -19.79
N TRP A 340 1.55 14.18 -20.77
CA TRP A 340 0.57 15.03 -21.49
C TRP A 340 -0.39 14.22 -22.37
N ALA A 341 0.09 13.11 -22.94
CA ALA A 341 -0.69 12.27 -23.84
C ALA A 341 -1.68 11.37 -23.10
N THR A 342 -1.32 10.93 -21.91
CA THR A 342 -2.04 9.96 -21.11
C THR A 342 -3.23 10.60 -20.39
N PRO A 343 -4.45 10.02 -20.49
CA PRO A 343 -5.56 10.48 -19.67
C PRO A 343 -5.28 10.28 -18.19
N LYS A 344 -5.65 11.26 -17.38
CA LYS A 344 -5.53 11.16 -15.91
C LYS A 344 -6.45 10.11 -15.31
N TYR A 345 -7.57 9.82 -15.99
CA TYR A 345 -8.51 8.79 -15.63
C TYR A 345 -8.49 7.68 -16.68
N PHE A 346 -8.06 6.48 -16.28
CA PHE A 346 -8.29 5.28 -17.07
C PHE A 346 -9.56 4.63 -16.55
N GLY A 347 -10.67 4.87 -17.27
CA GLY A 347 -11.96 4.30 -16.91
C GLY A 347 -12.02 2.78 -17.09
N SER A 348 -12.97 2.16 -16.39
CA SER A 348 -13.23 0.71 -16.40
C SER A 348 -13.57 0.12 -17.78
N TRP A 349 -13.77 0.93 -18.82
CA TRP A 349 -14.00 0.42 -20.18
C TRP A 349 -12.72 -0.13 -20.87
N ILE A 350 -11.53 0.30 -20.42
CA ILE A 350 -10.23 0.03 -21.07
C ILE A 350 -9.47 -1.15 -20.43
N LEU A 351 -9.29 -1.09 -19.11
CA LEU A 351 -8.73 -2.16 -18.28
C LEU A 351 -9.82 -2.50 -17.27
N PRO A 352 -10.79 -3.30 -17.69
CA PRO A 352 -11.98 -3.56 -16.92
C PRO A 352 -11.55 -4.16 -15.60
N SER A 353 -11.90 -3.42 -14.55
CA SER A 353 -11.91 -3.76 -13.14
C SER A 353 -12.37 -2.48 -12.45
N PHE A 354 -11.57 -1.39 -12.53
CA PHE A 354 -11.85 -0.14 -11.82
C PHE A 354 -11.26 1.10 -12.51
N THR A 355 -11.79 2.27 -12.18
CA THR A 355 -11.24 3.56 -12.60
C THR A 355 -9.92 3.83 -11.89
N ARG A 356 -8.89 4.17 -12.67
CA ARG A 356 -7.55 4.47 -12.18
C ARG A 356 -7.19 5.92 -12.37
N TRP A 357 -6.56 6.50 -11.35
CA TRP A 357 -5.91 7.79 -11.39
C TRP A 357 -4.42 7.62 -11.66
N THR A 358 -3.92 8.14 -12.78
CA THR A 358 -2.56 7.87 -13.28
C THR A 358 -1.56 9.00 -13.06
N ASP A 359 -1.97 10.02 -12.31
CA ASP A 359 -1.09 11.08 -11.82
C ASP A 359 -0.68 10.82 -10.36
N ILE A 360 0.24 11.63 -9.85
CA ILE A 360 0.71 11.48 -8.47
C ILE A 360 -0.45 11.60 -7.47
N ASN A 361 -0.39 10.82 -6.39
CA ASN A 361 -1.47 10.71 -5.43
C ASN A 361 -1.04 10.20 -4.05
N TYR A 362 -1.90 10.47 -3.08
CA TYR A 362 -1.89 9.91 -1.72
C TYR A 362 -3.32 9.50 -1.34
N GLY A 363 -3.44 8.60 -0.37
CA GLY A 363 -4.70 8.04 0.08
C GLY A 363 -5.21 8.70 1.36
N GLU A 364 -6.52 8.65 1.55
CA GLU A 364 -7.19 9.10 2.77
C GLU A 364 -8.34 8.17 3.14
N ILE A 365 -8.41 7.82 4.43
CA ILE A 365 -9.59 7.27 5.08
C ILE A 365 -10.08 8.31 6.09
N GLU A 366 -11.28 8.83 5.91
CA GLU A 366 -11.95 9.69 6.88
C GLU A 366 -13.16 8.96 7.47
N VAL A 367 -13.22 8.90 8.79
CA VAL A 367 -14.35 8.33 9.52
C VAL A 367 -15.13 9.47 10.13
N ASP A 368 -16.32 9.73 9.61
CA ASP A 368 -17.25 10.70 10.16
C ASP A 368 -18.21 9.99 11.12
N TRP A 369 -17.98 10.17 12.42
CA TRP A 369 -18.74 9.47 13.46
C TRP A 369 -20.17 10.01 13.60
N THR A 370 -20.38 11.28 13.26
CA THR A 370 -21.67 11.98 13.32
C THR A 370 -22.59 11.50 12.21
N ARG A 371 -22.07 11.43 10.98
CA ARG A 371 -22.82 10.93 9.81
C ARG A 371 -22.89 9.41 9.76
N GLY A 372 -22.00 8.72 10.48
CA GLY A 372 -21.92 7.27 10.47
C GLY A 372 -21.44 6.73 9.12
N VAL A 373 -20.44 7.40 8.53
CA VAL A 373 -19.89 7.06 7.22
C VAL A 373 -18.36 7.05 7.25
N ILE A 374 -17.78 6.22 6.38
CA ILE A 374 -16.36 6.20 6.06
C ILE A 374 -16.21 6.69 4.63
N PHE A 375 -15.41 7.73 4.45
CA PHE A 375 -14.97 8.17 3.14
C PHE A 375 -13.61 7.56 2.84
N THR A 376 -13.52 6.92 1.68
CA THR A 376 -12.28 6.42 1.12
C THR A 376 -11.92 7.27 -0.08
N ARG A 377 -10.72 7.85 -0.10
CA ARG A 377 -10.34 8.82 -1.13
C ARG A 377 -8.94 8.58 -1.65
N VAL A 378 -8.77 8.86 -2.93
CA VAL A 378 -7.48 9.14 -3.54
C VAL A 378 -7.43 10.64 -3.79
N LYS A 379 -6.37 11.28 -3.29
CA LYS A 379 -6.12 12.72 -3.41
C LYS A 379 -4.87 12.97 -4.25
N SER A 380 -4.79 14.14 -4.86
CA SER A 380 -3.68 14.56 -5.71
C SER A 380 -3.31 16.02 -5.39
N THR A 381 -2.45 16.62 -6.21
CA THR A 381 -1.87 17.94 -6.01
C THR A 381 -2.91 18.99 -5.61
N GLY A 382 -2.58 19.79 -4.59
CA GLY A 382 -3.45 20.84 -4.04
C GLY A 382 -4.58 20.30 -3.15
N GLY A 383 -4.45 19.10 -2.59
CA GLY A 383 -5.50 18.51 -1.74
C GLY A 383 -6.72 17.98 -2.49
N LYS A 384 -6.66 17.89 -3.82
CA LYS A 384 -7.83 17.57 -4.64
C LYS A 384 -8.19 16.09 -4.54
N THR A 385 -9.40 15.78 -4.10
CA THR A 385 -9.99 14.44 -4.23
C THR A 385 -10.24 14.11 -5.70
N VAL A 386 -9.64 13.02 -6.18
CA VAL A 386 -9.73 12.57 -7.57
C VAL A 386 -10.53 11.30 -7.74
N LEU A 387 -10.53 10.43 -6.72
CA LEU A 387 -11.43 9.28 -6.60
C LEU A 387 -12.01 9.28 -5.17
N GLN A 388 -13.27 8.88 -5.04
CA GLN A 388 -13.92 8.74 -3.74
C GLN A 388 -14.95 7.61 -3.81
N GLU A 389 -14.98 6.80 -2.75
CA GLU A 389 -16.07 5.88 -2.44
C GLU A 389 -16.51 6.09 -0.99
N THR A 390 -17.79 5.91 -0.71
CA THR A 390 -18.38 6.14 0.62
C THR A 390 -19.04 4.87 1.12
N MET A 391 -18.85 4.55 2.40
CA MET A 391 -19.47 3.39 3.04
C MET A 391 -20.09 3.81 4.36
N SER A 392 -21.40 3.63 4.50
CA SER A 392 -22.10 3.85 5.76
C SER A 392 -21.82 2.72 6.75
N PHE A 393 -21.91 3.00 8.05
CA PHE A 393 -21.74 1.99 9.09
C PHE A 393 -22.78 0.86 8.96
N ARG A 394 -23.98 1.17 8.45
CA ARG A 394 -25.04 0.18 8.23
C ARG A 394 -24.69 -0.82 7.13
N GLU A 395 -23.91 -0.43 6.13
CA GLU A 395 -23.47 -1.37 5.08
C GLU A 395 -22.57 -2.47 5.62
N PHE A 396 -21.83 -2.24 6.70
CA PHE A 396 -21.05 -3.28 7.37
C PHE A 396 -21.91 -4.30 8.14
N GLU A 397 -23.16 -3.96 8.45
CA GLU A 397 -24.10 -4.90 9.11
C GLU A 397 -24.77 -5.83 8.09
N LEU A 398 -24.51 -5.65 6.79
CA LEU A 398 -24.94 -6.61 5.79
C LEU A 398 -24.23 -7.95 6.03
N ASN A 399 -25.03 -9.01 6.02
CA ASN A 399 -24.55 -10.38 6.17
C ASN A 399 -25.02 -11.21 4.98
N VAL A 400 -24.63 -10.79 3.78
CA VAL A 400 -24.92 -11.53 2.56
C VAL A 400 -24.07 -12.80 2.55
N PRO A 401 -24.67 -14.00 2.37
CA PRO A 401 -23.91 -15.23 2.26
C PRO A 401 -22.87 -15.15 1.14
N ASP A 402 -21.81 -15.96 1.27
CA ASP A 402 -20.85 -16.14 0.19
C ASP A 402 -21.57 -16.65 -1.06
N LEU A 403 -21.45 -15.92 -2.16
CA LEU A 403 -22.10 -16.26 -3.43
C LEU A 403 -21.51 -17.52 -4.08
N GLY A 404 -20.39 -18.04 -3.56
CA GLY A 404 -19.82 -19.32 -3.96
C GLY A 404 -19.47 -19.34 -5.45
N PHE A 405 -20.04 -20.29 -6.19
CA PHE A 405 -19.82 -20.41 -7.63
C PHE A 405 -20.64 -19.40 -8.45
N ASP A 406 -21.77 -18.90 -7.93
CA ASP A 406 -22.60 -17.90 -8.61
C ASP A 406 -22.08 -16.48 -8.34
N ARG A 407 -20.90 -16.18 -8.91
CA ARG A 407 -20.25 -14.87 -8.75
C ARG A 407 -20.80 -13.82 -9.74
N THR A 408 -22.04 -13.98 -10.19
CA THR A 408 -22.69 -13.04 -11.10
C THR A 408 -22.88 -11.69 -10.37
N GLY A 409 -22.37 -10.61 -10.94
CA GLY A 409 -22.31 -9.27 -10.34
C GLY A 409 -21.07 -8.99 -9.49
N CYS A 410 -20.15 -9.95 -9.32
CA CYS A 410 -18.96 -9.75 -8.47
C CYS A 410 -17.79 -9.10 -9.20
N ASN A 411 -17.71 -9.32 -10.51
CA ASN A 411 -16.71 -8.67 -11.32
C ASN A 411 -17.23 -8.62 -12.76
N GLU A 412 -17.77 -7.47 -13.13
CA GLU A 412 -18.28 -7.19 -14.48
C GLU A 412 -17.26 -7.56 -15.58
N THR A 413 -15.96 -7.53 -15.25
CA THR A 413 -14.87 -7.91 -16.14
C THR A 413 -14.72 -9.41 -16.33
N LEU A 414 -14.77 -10.17 -15.23
CA LEU A 414 -14.67 -11.63 -15.27
C LEU A 414 -15.97 -12.26 -15.80
N GLU A 415 -17.05 -11.48 -15.89
CA GLU A 415 -18.29 -11.89 -16.55
C GLU A 415 -18.25 -11.72 -18.07
N LEU A 416 -17.31 -10.94 -18.61
CA LEU A 416 -17.12 -10.86 -20.06
C LEU A 416 -16.60 -12.19 -20.61
N SER A 417 -17.16 -12.62 -21.74
CA SER A 417 -16.63 -13.78 -22.48
C SER A 417 -15.17 -13.54 -22.90
N PRO A 418 -14.34 -14.60 -23.04
CA PRO A 418 -12.94 -14.45 -23.48
C PRO A 418 -12.79 -13.62 -24.77
N ASN A 419 -13.72 -13.77 -25.71
CA ASN A 419 -13.74 -13.01 -26.96
C ASN A 419 -14.00 -11.51 -26.72
N MET A 420 -14.95 -11.16 -25.84
CA MET A 420 -15.22 -9.76 -25.51
C MET A 420 -14.04 -9.11 -24.77
N ARG A 421 -13.33 -9.86 -23.91
CA ARG A 421 -12.09 -9.39 -23.28
C ARG A 421 -11.01 -9.11 -24.32
N ALA A 422 -10.78 -10.05 -25.23
CA ALA A 422 -9.81 -9.89 -26.30
C ALA A 422 -10.13 -8.67 -27.19
N VAL A 423 -11.40 -8.49 -27.58
CA VAL A 423 -11.85 -7.32 -28.37
C VAL A 423 -11.58 -6.01 -27.63
N ARG A 424 -11.95 -5.91 -26.35
CA ARG A 424 -11.69 -4.69 -25.55
C ARG A 424 -10.20 -4.38 -25.43
N ILE A 425 -9.37 -5.40 -25.25
CA ILE A 425 -7.92 -5.23 -25.14
C ILE A 425 -7.33 -4.76 -26.47
N VAL A 426 -7.75 -5.35 -27.60
CA VAL A 426 -7.33 -4.90 -28.94
C VAL A 426 -7.77 -3.46 -29.19
N LEU A 427 -9.03 -3.12 -28.88
CA LEU A 427 -9.53 -1.75 -29.00
C LEU A 427 -8.74 -0.78 -28.12
N PHE A 428 -8.36 -1.18 -26.91
CA PHE A 428 -7.52 -0.37 -26.04
C PHE A 428 -6.13 -0.13 -26.63
N PHE A 429 -5.40 -1.18 -27.04
CA PHE A 429 -4.07 -1.01 -27.60
C PHE A 429 -4.10 -0.26 -28.94
N ALA A 430 -5.14 -0.45 -29.75
CA ALA A 430 -5.36 0.33 -30.97
C ALA A 430 -5.66 1.80 -30.68
N TRP A 431 -6.56 2.09 -29.73
CA TRP A 431 -6.86 3.44 -29.28
C TRP A 431 -5.62 4.12 -28.69
N LEU A 432 -4.85 3.42 -27.86
CA LEU A 432 -3.62 3.91 -27.26
C LEU A 432 -2.58 4.22 -28.34
N ALA A 433 -2.40 3.33 -29.32
CA ALA A 433 -1.55 3.56 -30.48
C ALA A 433 -2.01 4.79 -31.30
N CYS A 434 -3.32 4.94 -31.51
CA CYS A 434 -3.90 6.11 -32.20
C CYS A 434 -3.72 7.41 -31.42
N VAL A 435 -3.93 7.41 -30.10
CA VAL A 435 -3.70 8.57 -29.23
C VAL A 435 -2.24 8.99 -29.30
N TYR A 436 -1.31 8.04 -29.19
CA TYR A 436 0.10 8.33 -29.34
C TYR A 436 0.45 8.82 -30.75
N ALA A 437 -0.06 8.18 -31.80
CA ALA A 437 0.17 8.60 -33.17
C ALA A 437 -0.35 10.02 -33.44
N LEU A 438 -1.59 10.32 -33.07
CA LEU A 438 -2.22 11.62 -33.26
C LEU A 438 -1.48 12.71 -32.47
N LYS A 439 -1.15 12.44 -31.21
CA LYS A 439 -0.43 13.38 -30.34
C LYS A 439 1.04 13.56 -30.71
N LEU A 440 1.66 12.60 -31.42
CA LEU A 440 2.99 12.73 -32.02
C LEU A 440 2.94 13.49 -33.36
N LEU A 441 1.91 13.26 -34.18
CA LEU A 441 1.76 13.89 -35.49
C LEU A 441 1.37 15.36 -35.40
N ILE A 442 0.53 15.75 -34.44
CA ILE A 442 0.08 17.15 -34.29
C ILE A 442 1.27 18.13 -34.10
N PRO A 443 2.21 17.92 -33.17
CA PRO A 443 3.38 18.80 -33.02
C PRO A 443 4.27 18.84 -34.27
N VAL A 444 4.47 17.70 -34.94
CA VAL A 444 5.25 17.62 -36.18
C VAL A 444 4.57 18.43 -37.30
N CYS A 445 3.26 18.29 -37.46
CA CYS A 445 2.47 19.05 -38.42
C CYS A 445 2.45 20.55 -38.11
N VAL A 446 2.34 20.93 -36.83
CA VAL A 446 2.40 22.33 -36.39
C VAL A 446 3.78 22.92 -36.65
N LEU A 447 4.86 22.18 -36.36
CA LEU A 447 6.24 22.61 -36.62
C LEU A 447 6.50 22.75 -38.14
N ALA A 448 6.02 21.79 -38.94
CA ALA A 448 6.09 21.84 -40.41
C ALA A 448 5.29 23.03 -40.97
N TRP A 449 4.14 23.36 -40.38
CA TRP A 449 3.35 24.54 -40.75
C TRP A 449 4.03 25.85 -40.36
N LEU A 450 4.57 25.95 -39.14
CA LEU A 450 5.29 27.14 -38.66
C LEU A 450 6.55 27.41 -39.48
N THR A 451 7.34 26.38 -39.79
CA THR A 451 8.53 26.49 -40.65
C THR A 451 8.17 26.92 -42.07
N ARG A 452 7.09 26.37 -42.66
CA ARG A 452 6.55 26.85 -43.96
C ARG A 452 6.07 28.30 -43.90
N LYS A 453 5.44 28.72 -42.78
CA LYS A 453 4.95 30.10 -42.60
C LYS A 453 6.11 31.09 -42.44
N LEU A 454 7.15 30.71 -41.71
CA LEU A 454 8.38 31.49 -41.54
C LEU A 454 9.14 31.62 -42.87
N SER A 455 9.31 30.54 -43.63
CA SER A 455 10.00 30.57 -44.93
C SER A 455 9.27 31.41 -45.98
N ARG A 456 7.92 31.44 -45.95
CA ARG A 456 7.12 32.35 -46.79
C ARG A 456 7.30 33.81 -46.38
N ARG A 457 7.35 34.11 -45.08
CA ARG A 457 7.59 35.48 -44.58
C ARG A 457 9.00 36.00 -44.90
N THR A 458 10.01 35.13 -44.93
CA THR A 458 11.38 35.53 -45.30
C THR A 458 11.52 35.76 -46.81
N ARG A 459 10.78 35.03 -47.67
CA ARG A 459 10.77 35.29 -49.12
C ARG A 459 10.09 36.62 -49.46
N VAL A 460 8.95 36.92 -48.83
CA VAL A 460 8.22 38.19 -49.05
C VAL A 460 8.97 39.44 -48.55
N LYS A 461 10.03 39.29 -47.75
CA LYS A 461 10.90 40.40 -47.32
C LYS A 461 12.17 40.54 -48.17
N ALA A 462 12.45 39.58 -49.05
CA ALA A 462 13.63 39.55 -49.90
C ALA A 462 13.33 39.98 -51.35
N ASP A 463 12.05 39.98 -51.73
CA ASP A 463 11.49 40.71 -52.86
C ASP A 463 11.06 42.12 -52.39
#